data_AF-A0A9D9CGN0-F1
#
_entry.id   AF-A0A9D9CGN0-F1
#
_cell.length_a   1.000
_cell.length_b   1.000
_cell.length_c   1.000
_cell.angle_alpha   90.00
_cell.angle_beta   90.00
_cell.angle_gamma   90.00
#
_symmetry.space_group_name_H-M   'P 1'
#
loop_
_entity.id
_entity.type
_entity.pdbx_description
1 polymer ?
#
loop_
_entity_poly.entity_id
_entity_poly.type
_entity_poly.pdbx_seq_one_letter_code
_entity_poly.pdbx_strand_id
1 'polypeptide(L)'
;YVYVAQVSIGASQQQLFNVLKEAEAYPGPSLIIAYAPCINHGIKGGMTRPQTVGKQAVECGYWHLWHYNPQLEAEGKNPFVMDSKEPDWSKFRDFLMKEVRYTSLKKAFPAEAEQLFEAAEENAKWRYNSYIKRA
;
A
#
# COMPACT_ATOMS: atom_id res chain seq x y z
N TYR A 1 -6.03 22.97 3.11
CA TYR A 1 -5.56 21.70 2.51
C TYR A 1 -4.96 20.82 3.61
N VAL A 2 -4.80 19.51 3.37
CA VAL A 2 -4.36 18.51 4.37
C VAL A 2 -3.15 17.77 3.78
N TYR A 3 -2.07 17.59 4.53
CA TYR A 3 -0.97 16.70 4.11
C TYR A 3 -1.43 15.24 4.27
N VAL A 4 -1.27 14.41 3.26
CA VAL A 4 -1.70 13.00 3.33
C VAL A 4 -0.64 12.10 2.77
N ALA A 5 -0.30 11.01 3.46
CA ALA A 5 0.65 10.04 2.95
C ALA A 5 0.24 8.60 3.24
N GLN A 6 0.59 7.71 2.31
CA GLN A 6 0.48 6.26 2.46
C GLN A 6 1.88 5.66 2.55
N VAL A 7 2.15 4.90 3.61
CA VAL A 7 3.50 4.43 3.96
C VAL A 7 3.55 2.94 4.28
N SER A 8 4.74 2.35 4.16
CA SER A 8 5.07 1.00 4.65
C SER A 8 6.55 0.93 4.98
N ILE A 9 6.87 0.81 6.28
CA ILE A 9 8.25 0.73 6.77
C ILE A 9 9.03 -0.44 6.16
N GLY A 10 8.34 -1.56 5.90
CA GLY A 10 8.94 -2.73 5.26
C GLY A 10 9.31 -2.49 3.80
N ALA A 11 8.58 -1.62 3.10
CA ALA A 11 8.81 -1.32 1.69
C ALA A 11 9.88 -0.24 1.49
N SER A 12 9.83 0.86 2.25
CA SER A 12 10.83 1.92 2.20
C SER A 12 10.91 2.68 3.52
N GLN A 13 12.00 2.47 4.26
CA GLN A 13 12.28 3.21 5.50
C GLN A 13 12.59 4.68 5.20
N GLN A 14 13.27 4.95 4.07
CA GLN A 14 13.59 6.32 3.64
C GLN A 14 12.33 7.13 3.36
N GLN A 15 11.35 6.54 2.66
CA GLN A 15 10.08 7.20 2.37
C GLN A 15 9.31 7.52 3.65
N LEU A 16 9.22 6.57 4.57
CA LEU A 16 8.60 6.81 5.87
C LEU A 16 9.27 7.95 6.64
N PHE A 17 10.61 7.98 6.69
CA PHE A 17 11.34 9.02 7.39
C PHE A 17 11.08 10.41 6.81
N ASN A 18 11.10 10.54 5.47
CA ASN A 18 10.81 11.80 4.79
C ASN A 18 9.37 12.26 5.05
N VAL A 19 8.40 11.35 4.89
CA VAL A 19 6.98 11.63 5.16
C VAL A 19 6.74 12.10 6.58
N LEU A 20 7.35 11.45 7.58
CA LEU A 20 7.20 11.86 8.98
C LEU A 20 7.73 13.27 9.21
N LYS A 21 8.88 13.61 8.61
CA LYS A 21 9.47 14.95 8.71
C LYS A 21 8.59 16.01 8.03
N GLU A 22 8.10 15.73 6.83
CA GLU A 22 7.23 16.66 6.09
C GLU A 22 5.88 16.86 6.77
N ALA A 23 5.23 15.77 7.19
CA ALA A 23 3.94 15.81 7.85
C ALA A 23 3.97 16.56 9.18
N GLU A 24 5.06 16.45 9.94
CA GLU A 24 5.27 17.17 11.20
C GLU A 24 5.56 18.67 10.95
N ALA A 25 6.38 18.98 9.95
CA ALA A 25 6.70 20.36 9.59
C ALA A 25 5.54 21.12 8.90
N TYR A 26 4.54 20.41 8.37
CA TYR A 26 3.41 21.02 7.68
C TYR A 26 2.57 21.87 8.66
N PRO A 27 2.38 23.18 8.42
CA PRO A 27 1.62 24.06 9.30
C PRO A 27 0.11 23.88 9.10
N GLY A 28 -0.38 22.66 9.36
CA GLY A 28 -1.76 22.26 9.13
C GLY A 28 -2.01 20.80 9.51
N PRO A 29 -3.21 20.28 9.23
CA PRO A 29 -3.53 18.89 9.53
C PRO A 29 -2.76 17.93 8.61
N SER A 30 -2.32 16.82 9.19
CA SER A 30 -1.58 15.76 8.50
C SER A 30 -2.19 14.38 8.81
N LEU A 31 -2.31 13.54 7.78
CA LEU A 31 -2.77 12.15 7.88
C LEU A 31 -1.72 11.20 7.30
N ILE A 32 -1.27 10.24 8.11
CA ILE A 32 -0.35 9.19 7.67
C ILE A 32 -1.04 7.83 7.82
N ILE A 33 -1.14 7.10 6.72
CA ILE A 33 -1.77 5.77 6.65
C ILE A 33 -0.65 4.73 6.48
N ALA A 34 -0.31 4.03 7.57
CA ALA A 34 0.76 3.04 7.58
C ALA A 34 0.23 1.61 7.42
N TYR A 35 0.82 0.84 6.49
CA TYR A 35 0.55 -0.59 6.41
C TYR A 35 1.17 -1.33 7.60
N ALA A 36 0.32 -1.94 8.43
CA ALA A 36 0.71 -2.65 9.64
C ALA A 36 0.32 -4.13 9.54
N PRO A 37 1.27 -5.04 9.21
CA PRO A 37 1.05 -6.48 9.30
C PRO A 37 0.61 -6.89 10.72
N CYS A 38 -0.40 -7.75 10.84
CA CYS A 38 -1.00 -8.14 12.11
C CYS A 38 -1.17 -9.67 12.19
N ILE A 39 -1.17 -10.21 13.41
CA ILE A 39 -1.48 -11.63 13.66
C ILE A 39 -2.83 -12.05 13.06
N ASN A 40 -3.81 -11.15 13.02
CA ASN A 40 -5.13 -11.41 12.45
C ASN A 40 -5.12 -11.60 10.93
N HIS A 41 -4.04 -11.22 10.25
CA HIS A 41 -3.89 -11.55 8.83
C HIS A 41 -3.59 -13.05 8.64
N GLY A 42 -3.08 -13.72 9.68
CA GLY A 42 -2.66 -15.12 9.64
C GLY A 42 -1.57 -15.36 8.61
N ILE A 43 -0.48 -14.61 8.70
CA ILE A 43 0.67 -14.68 7.80
C ILE A 43 1.31 -16.08 7.91
N LYS A 44 1.48 -16.78 6.79
CA LYS A 44 2.22 -18.05 6.74
C LYS A 44 3.66 -17.84 7.23
N GLY A 45 4.08 -18.63 8.22
CA GLY A 45 5.36 -18.45 8.92
C GLY A 45 5.33 -17.47 10.11
N GLY A 46 4.14 -16.95 10.45
CA GLY A 46 3.90 -16.11 11.62
C GLY A 46 4.45 -14.68 11.50
N MET A 47 4.44 -13.94 12.61
CA MET A 47 4.94 -12.56 12.71
C MET A 47 6.47 -12.46 12.82
N THR A 48 7.21 -13.45 12.31
CA THR A 48 8.68 -13.49 12.36
C THR A 48 9.32 -12.54 11.35
N ARG A 49 8.61 -12.20 10.27
CA ARG A 49 9.09 -11.34 9.17
C ARG A 49 8.07 -10.29 8.70
N PRO A 50 7.51 -9.45 9.59
CA PRO A 50 6.45 -8.50 9.23
C PRO A 50 6.94 -7.44 8.24
N GLN A 51 8.21 -7.03 8.33
CA GLN A 51 8.82 -6.09 7.37
C GLN A 51 8.80 -6.65 5.95
N THR A 52 9.08 -7.94 5.79
CA THR A 52 9.01 -8.60 4.48
C THR A 52 7.59 -8.63 3.93
N VAL A 53 6.58 -8.80 4.78
CA VAL A 53 5.16 -8.72 4.37
C VAL A 53 4.82 -7.32 3.86
N GLY A 54 5.23 -6.27 4.59
CA GLY A 54 5.01 -4.88 4.16
C GLY A 54 5.73 -4.53 2.85
N LYS A 55 6.93 -5.10 2.62
CA LYS A 55 7.64 -5.00 1.34
C LYS A 55 6.87 -5.68 0.21
N GLN A 56 6.46 -6.92 0.41
CA GLN A 56 5.75 -7.70 -0.60
C GLN A 56 4.39 -7.11 -0.96
N ALA A 57 3.68 -6.54 0.02
CA ALA A 57 2.41 -5.84 -0.21
C ALA A 57 2.58 -4.65 -1.17
N VAL A 58 3.67 -3.90 -1.08
CA VAL A 58 3.97 -2.80 -2.00
C VAL A 58 4.46 -3.32 -3.34
N GLU A 59 5.37 -4.31 -3.33
CA GLU A 59 5.95 -4.90 -4.54
C GLU A 59 4.89 -5.48 -5.49
N CYS A 60 3.84 -6.11 -4.95
CA CYS A 60 2.77 -6.70 -5.76
C CYS A 60 1.61 -5.75 -6.07
N GLY A 61 1.60 -4.52 -5.56
CA GLY A 61 0.55 -3.53 -5.84
C GLY A 61 -0.69 -3.67 -4.96
N TYR A 62 -0.63 -4.48 -3.90
CA TYR A 62 -1.68 -4.53 -2.88
C TYR A 62 -1.74 -3.22 -2.06
N TRP A 63 -0.57 -2.63 -1.79
CA TRP A 63 -0.38 -1.34 -1.14
C TRP A 63 0.51 -0.45 -1.99
N HIS A 64 0.43 0.87 -1.83
CA HIS A 64 1.27 1.81 -2.57
C HIS A 64 1.90 2.83 -1.61
N LEU A 65 3.02 3.41 -2.03
CA LEU A 65 3.65 4.52 -1.33
C LEU A 65 3.45 5.79 -2.14
N TRP A 66 2.88 6.81 -1.51
CA TRP A 66 2.69 8.13 -2.09
C TRP A 66 2.50 9.15 -0.97
N HIS A 67 2.68 10.42 -1.30
CA HIS A 67 2.30 11.52 -0.44
C HIS A 67 1.70 12.66 -1.25
N TYR A 68 0.82 13.42 -0.62
CA TYR A 68 0.24 14.65 -1.10
C TYR A 68 0.70 15.77 -0.16
N ASN A 69 1.53 16.67 -0.68
CA ASN A 69 2.06 17.81 0.05
C ASN A 69 1.49 19.12 -0.54
N PRO A 70 0.54 19.79 0.16
CA PRO A 70 -0.06 21.03 -0.33
C PRO A 70 0.94 22.17 -0.58
N GLN A 71 2.09 22.17 0.08
CA GLN A 71 3.08 23.25 -0.06
C GLN A 71 3.74 23.25 -1.44
N LEU A 72 3.76 22.11 -2.14
CA LEU A 72 4.30 22.00 -3.50
C LEU A 72 3.49 22.81 -4.52
N GLU A 73 2.19 23.03 -4.30
CA GLU A 73 1.37 23.88 -5.17
C GLU A 73 1.89 25.33 -5.17
N ALA A 74 2.34 25.84 -4.02
CA ALA A 74 2.91 27.18 -3.90
C ALA A 74 4.27 27.32 -4.63
N GLU A 75 4.95 26.19 -4.86
CA GLU A 75 6.17 26.10 -5.66
C GLU A 75 5.91 25.85 -7.15
N GLY A 76 4.63 25.78 -7.57
CA GLY A 76 4.24 25.45 -8.94
C GLY A 76 4.46 23.99 -9.33
N LYS A 77 4.62 23.09 -8.35
CA LYS A 77 4.81 21.65 -8.55
C LYS A 77 3.51 20.88 -8.31
N ASN A 78 3.44 19.65 -8.83
CA ASN A 78 2.35 18.74 -8.51
C ASN A 78 2.44 18.35 -7.01
N PRO A 79 1.40 18.58 -6.20
CA PRO A 79 1.39 18.18 -4.80
C PRO A 79 1.34 16.67 -4.58
N PHE A 80 0.86 15.88 -5.54
CA PHE A 80 0.81 14.44 -5.43
C PHE A 80 2.09 13.80 -5.99
N VAL A 81 2.76 13.01 -5.17
CA VAL A 81 4.00 12.30 -5.52
C VAL A 81 3.80 10.81 -5.32
N MET A 82 3.99 10.04 -6.38
CA MET A 82 4.00 8.58 -6.33
C MET A 82 5.40 8.07 -5.97
N ASP A 83 5.59 7.55 -4.76
CA ASP A 83 6.89 7.14 -4.25
C ASP A 83 7.26 5.68 -4.60
N SER A 84 6.26 4.79 -4.65
CA SER A 84 6.48 3.39 -5.03
C SER A 84 6.56 3.23 -6.54
N LYS A 85 7.44 2.34 -6.99
CA LYS A 85 7.59 1.97 -8.40
C LYS A 85 6.37 1.22 -8.93
N GLU A 86 6.36 0.97 -10.25
CA GLU A 86 5.40 0.09 -10.88
C GLU A 86 5.39 -1.30 -10.20
N PRO A 87 4.22 -1.81 -9.79
CA PRO A 87 4.11 -3.11 -9.15
C PRO A 87 4.34 -4.29 -10.10
N ASP A 88 4.80 -5.40 -9.55
CA ASP A 88 4.80 -6.69 -10.22
C ASP A 88 3.47 -7.41 -9.97
N TRP A 89 2.51 -7.17 -10.86
CA TRP A 89 1.15 -7.72 -10.75
C TRP A 89 1.12 -9.25 -10.75
N SER A 90 2.12 -9.92 -11.32
CA SER A 90 2.21 -11.38 -11.29
C SER A 90 2.31 -11.94 -9.86
N LYS A 91 2.77 -11.12 -8.90
CA LYS A 91 2.91 -11.48 -7.49
C LYS A 91 1.67 -11.20 -6.65
N PHE A 92 0.63 -10.56 -7.20
CA PHE A 92 -0.54 -10.14 -6.44
C PHE A 92 -1.29 -11.34 -5.85
N ARG A 93 -1.60 -12.33 -6.70
CA ARG A 93 -2.26 -13.57 -6.29
C ARG A 93 -1.45 -14.32 -5.21
N ASP A 94 -0.15 -14.43 -5.41
CA ASP A 94 0.77 -15.11 -4.48
C ASP A 94 0.82 -14.42 -3.12
N PHE A 95 0.75 -13.10 -3.09
CA PHE A 95 0.67 -12.34 -1.84
C PHE A 95 -0.60 -12.70 -1.05
N LEU A 96 -1.77 -12.72 -1.70
CA LEU A 96 -3.02 -13.12 -1.05
C LEU A 96 -2.93 -14.55 -0.50
N MET A 97 -2.34 -15.48 -1.26
CA MET A 97 -2.21 -16.88 -0.85
C MET A 97 -1.24 -17.12 0.31
N LYS A 98 -0.52 -16.09 0.78
CA LYS A 98 0.35 -16.15 1.96
C LYS A 98 -0.36 -15.81 3.28
N GLU A 99 -1.60 -15.35 3.25
CA GLU A 99 -2.33 -14.91 4.43
C GLU A 99 -3.65 -15.70 4.62
N VAL A 100 -3.88 -16.21 5.83
CA VAL A 100 -5.05 -17.03 6.16
C VAL A 100 -6.36 -16.28 6.00
N ARG A 101 -6.37 -14.95 6.21
CA ARG A 101 -7.56 -14.13 5.95
C ARG A 101 -8.08 -14.24 4.51
N TYR A 102 -7.24 -14.64 3.55
CA TYR A 102 -7.64 -14.92 2.18
C TYR A 102 -7.77 -16.41 1.90
N THR A 103 -6.83 -17.23 2.34
CA THR A 103 -6.86 -18.68 2.03
C THR A 103 -8.03 -19.41 2.69
N SER A 104 -8.55 -18.90 3.82
CA SER A 104 -9.76 -19.42 4.46
C SER A 104 -10.99 -19.30 3.57
N LEU A 105 -11.16 -18.17 2.86
CA LEU A 105 -12.22 -17.97 1.87
C LEU A 105 -12.09 -19.00 0.74
N LYS A 106 -10.89 -19.16 0.17
CA LYS A 106 -10.63 -20.16 -0.88
C LYS A 106 -10.95 -21.59 -0.45
N LYS A 107 -10.70 -21.91 0.83
CA LYS A 107 -11.00 -23.23 1.40
C LYS A 107 -12.51 -23.46 1.55
N ALA A 108 -13.25 -22.44 1.99
CA ALA A 108 -14.68 -22.56 2.27
C ALA A 108 -15.55 -22.44 1.01
N PHE A 109 -15.21 -21.52 0.11
CA PHE A 109 -16.00 -21.14 -1.07
C PHE A 109 -15.07 -20.95 -2.28
N PRO A 110 -14.57 -22.05 -2.90
CA PRO A 110 -13.51 -21.95 -3.90
C PRO A 110 -13.87 -21.14 -5.15
N ALA A 111 -15.12 -21.24 -5.62
CA ALA A 111 -15.57 -20.56 -6.84
C ALA A 111 -15.72 -19.05 -6.61
N GLU A 112 -16.39 -18.67 -5.51
CA GLU A 112 -16.60 -17.29 -5.09
C GLU A 112 -15.27 -16.63 -4.74
N ALA A 113 -14.35 -17.39 -4.13
CA ALA A 113 -13.02 -16.89 -3.84
C ALA A 113 -12.31 -16.46 -5.12
N GLU A 114 -12.31 -17.28 -6.18
CA GLU A 114 -11.65 -16.93 -7.44
C GLU A 114 -12.20 -15.62 -8.02
N GLN A 115 -13.53 -15.49 -8.08
CA GLN A 115 -14.19 -14.26 -8.54
C GLN A 115 -13.78 -13.02 -7.71
N LEU A 116 -13.78 -13.16 -6.38
CA LEU A 116 -13.41 -12.07 -5.47
C LEU A 116 -11.92 -11.71 -5.57
N PHE A 117 -11.06 -12.67 -5.88
CA PHE A 117 -9.64 -12.41 -6.04
C PHE A 117 -9.30 -11.73 -7.36
N GLU A 118 -9.95 -12.12 -8.45
CA GLU A 118 -9.88 -11.41 -9.73
C GLU A 118 -10.35 -9.97 -9.55
N ALA A 119 -11.53 -9.77 -8.95
CA ALA A 119 -12.05 -8.44 -8.65
C ALA A 119 -11.11 -7.63 -7.74
N ALA A 120 -10.45 -8.24 -6.76
CA ALA A 120 -9.49 -7.55 -5.90
C ALA A 120 -8.25 -7.07 -6.69
N GLU A 121 -7.74 -7.88 -7.62
CA GLU A 121 -6.61 -7.52 -8.47
C GLU A 121 -6.99 -6.40 -9.45
N GLU A 122 -8.15 -6.49 -10.09
CA GLU A 122 -8.68 -5.44 -10.97
C GLU A 122 -8.85 -4.11 -10.25
N ASN A 123 -9.43 -4.14 -9.03
CA ASN A 123 -9.57 -2.94 -8.21
C ASN A 123 -8.22 -2.36 -7.79
N ALA A 124 -7.23 -3.20 -7.49
CA ALA A 124 -5.87 -2.74 -7.18
C ALA A 124 -5.22 -2.04 -8.39
N LYS A 125 -5.34 -2.62 -9.59
CA LYS A 125 -4.88 -2.02 -10.86
C LYS A 125 -5.59 -0.71 -11.16
N TRP A 126 -6.91 -0.66 -11.01
CA TRP A 126 -7.71 0.56 -11.20
C TRP A 126 -7.28 1.68 -10.24
N ARG A 127 -7.07 1.36 -8.96
CA ARG A 127 -6.60 2.32 -7.96
C ARG A 127 -5.19 2.82 -8.27
N TYR A 128 -4.27 1.93 -8.62
CA TYR A 128 -2.92 2.30 -9.05
C TYR A 128 -2.95 3.27 -10.24
N ASN A 129 -3.71 2.94 -11.29
CA ASN A 129 -3.86 3.80 -12.47
C ASN A 129 -4.45 5.17 -12.11
N SER A 130 -5.32 5.24 -11.11
CA SER A 130 -5.87 6.51 -10.61
C SER A 130 -4.83 7.36 -9.89
N TYR A 131 -3.86 6.74 -9.19
CA TYR A 131 -2.72 7.44 -8.60
C TYR A 131 -1.73 7.91 -9.67
N ILE A 132 -1.43 7.07 -10.66
CA ILE A 132 -0.54 7.46 -11.77
C ILE A 132 -1.10 8.65 -12.55
N LYS A 133 -2.41 8.74 -12.76
CA LYS A 133 -3.04 9.92 -13.38
C LYS A 133 -2.92 11.21 -12.55
N ARG A 134 -2.65 11.09 -11.24
CA ARG A 134 -2.52 12.22 -10.32
C ARG A 134 -1.08 12.68 -10.15
N ALA A 135 -0.11 11.80 -10.36
CA ALA A 135 1.33 12.12 -10.32
C ALA A 135 1.75 12.87 -11.58
#